data_AF-A0A537PB84-F1
#
_entry.id   AF-A0A537PB84-F1
#
_cell.length_a   1.000
_cell.length_b   1.000
_cell.length_c   1.000
_cell.angle_alpha   90.00
_cell.angle_beta   90.00
_cell.angle_gamma   90.00
#
_symmetry.space_group_name_H-M   'P 1'
#
loop_
_entity.id
_entity.type
_entity.pdbx_description
1 polymer ?
#
loop_
_entity_poly.entity_id
_entity_poly.type
_entity_poly.pdbx_seq_one_letter_code
_entity_poly.pdbx_strand_id
1 'polypeptide(L)'
;MKWAAKIATALACVVSLATCSPVSAQDDVWPTRPVRLIAPSGPGGNPDVLARLLADKLGAAFGRPFVVENVPGAGGVVAANIVAKAAPDGHVLMFGDSGSLAINPALNPSLGYDPIKDFHRSLRW
;
A
#
# COMPACT_ATOMS: atom_id res chain seq x y z
N MET A 1 35.12 12.95 52.01
CA MET A 1 34.47 11.70 51.53
C MET A 1 33.20 11.90 50.70
N LYS A 2 32.50 13.05 50.75
CA LYS A 2 31.24 13.30 49.99
C LYS A 2 31.42 13.62 48.49
N TRP A 3 32.63 13.94 48.02
CA TRP A 3 32.90 14.25 46.61
C TRP A 3 33.08 13.02 45.72
N ALA A 4 33.66 11.93 46.25
CA ALA A 4 33.83 10.68 45.50
C ALA A 4 32.49 10.05 45.10
N ALA A 5 31.49 10.14 45.98
CA ALA A 5 30.13 9.66 45.70
C ALA A 5 29.47 10.43 44.54
N LYS A 6 29.63 11.76 44.47
CA LYS A 6 29.06 12.59 43.39
C LYS A 6 29.70 12.33 42.02
N ILE A 7 31.01 12.03 42.00
CA ILE A 7 31.73 11.68 40.77
C ILE A 7 31.30 10.29 40.27
N ALA A 8 31.11 9.33 41.18
CA ALA A 8 30.60 8.01 40.83
C ALA A 8 29.17 8.05 40.26
N THR A 9 28.30 8.93 40.79
CA THR A 9 26.94 9.10 40.24
C THR A 9 26.94 9.75 38.86
N ALA A 10 27.84 10.73 38.64
CA ALA A 10 27.98 11.39 37.34
C ALA A 10 28.47 10.41 36.25
N LEU A 11 29.43 9.52 36.57
CA LEU A 11 29.89 8.49 35.63
C LEU A 11 28.80 7.48 35.27
N ALA A 12 27.95 7.09 36.23
CA ALA A 12 26.87 6.13 35.98
C ALA A 12 25.82 6.67 34.99
N CYS A 13 25.49 7.96 35.06
CA CYS A 13 24.60 8.60 34.08
C CYS A 13 25.21 8.64 32.67
N VAL A 14 26.50 8.92 32.54
CA VAL A 14 27.17 9.01 31.22
C VAL A 14 27.23 7.64 30.53
N VAL A 15 27.47 6.56 31.29
CA VAL A 15 27.47 5.19 30.74
C VAL A 15 26.06 4.76 30.30
N SER A 16 25.02 5.23 30.99
CA SER A 16 23.62 4.90 30.66
C SER A 16 23.12 5.58 29.38
N LEU A 17 23.69 6.75 29.02
CA LEU A 17 23.39 7.41 27.74
C LEU A 17 24.17 6.81 26.56
N ALA A 18 25.28 6.11 26.80
CA ALA A 18 26.12 5.54 25.74
C ALA A 18 25.57 4.23 25.14
N THR A 19 24.61 3.56 25.79
CA THR A 19 23.97 2.34 25.29
C THR A 19 22.70 2.60 24.47
N CYS A 20 22.31 3.86 24.28
CA CYS A 20 21.19 4.21 23.41
C CYS A 20 21.66 4.13 21.95
N SER A 21 21.65 2.91 21.38
CA SER A 21 21.79 2.77 19.93
C SER A 21 20.66 3.56 19.26
N PRO A 22 20.93 4.38 18.24
CA PRO A 22 19.88 5.05 17.51
C PRO A 22 19.01 3.98 16.88
N VAL A 23 17.78 3.82 17.39
CA VAL A 23 16.70 3.23 16.60
C VAL A 23 16.54 4.18 15.42
N SER A 24 17.09 3.78 14.28
CA SER A 24 16.65 4.36 13.02
C SER A 24 15.21 3.93 12.89
N ALA A 25 14.29 4.87 13.00
CA ALA A 25 12.99 4.71 12.36
C ALA A 25 13.34 4.37 10.91
N GLN A 26 13.12 3.11 10.51
CA GLN A 26 13.05 2.81 9.09
C GLN A 26 11.90 3.70 8.63
N ASP A 27 12.19 4.69 7.80
CA ASP A 27 11.15 5.20 6.91
C ASP A 27 10.57 3.91 6.30
N ASP A 28 9.34 3.56 6.69
CA ASP A 28 8.67 2.36 6.20
C ASP A 28 8.35 2.63 4.74
N VAL A 29 9.39 2.57 3.89
CA VAL A 29 9.31 2.84 2.46
C VAL A 29 8.34 1.82 1.93
N TRP A 30 7.18 2.31 1.49
CA TRP A 30 6.19 1.47 0.88
C TRP A 30 6.84 0.70 -0.28
N PRO A 31 6.55 -0.60 -0.44
CA PRO A 31 5.62 -1.43 0.35
C PRO A 31 6.27 -2.18 1.54
N THR A 32 5.60 -2.17 2.70
CA THR A 32 6.02 -2.93 3.90
C THR A 32 5.60 -4.40 3.91
N ARG A 33 4.61 -4.77 3.09
CA ARG A 33 4.03 -6.12 2.95
C ARG A 33 3.59 -6.37 1.51
N PRO A 34 3.28 -7.62 1.10
CA PRO A 34 2.77 -7.89 -0.24
C PRO A 34 1.57 -7.00 -0.61
N VAL A 35 1.58 -6.48 -1.83
CA VAL A 35 0.53 -5.62 -2.37
C VAL A 35 -0.45 -6.49 -3.15
N ARG A 36 -1.75 -6.34 -2.89
CA ARG A 36 -2.81 -6.96 -3.69
C ARG A 36 -3.09 -6.08 -4.90
N LEU A 37 -2.97 -6.64 -6.10
CA LEU A 37 -3.29 -5.99 -7.36
C LEU A 37 -4.54 -6.63 -7.96
N ILE A 38 -5.68 -5.96 -7.81
CA ILE A 38 -6.98 -6.47 -8.25
C ILE A 38 -7.15 -6.26 -9.76
N ALA A 39 -7.43 -7.34 -10.49
CA ALA A 39 -7.81 -7.30 -11.90
C ALA A 39 -9.33 -7.44 -12.03
N PRO A 40 -10.05 -6.46 -12.65
CA PRO A 40 -11.51 -6.46 -12.78
C PRO A 40 -12.05 -7.44 -13.85
N SER A 41 -11.41 -8.58 -14.03
CA SER A 41 -11.78 -9.59 -15.03
C SER A 41 -11.45 -11.00 -14.56
N GLY A 42 -11.99 -12.01 -15.24
CA GLY A 42 -11.61 -13.40 -15.02
C GLY A 42 -10.16 -13.68 -15.45
N PRO A 43 -9.55 -14.78 -14.98
CA PRO A 43 -8.20 -15.19 -15.37
C PRO A 43 -8.05 -15.29 -16.90
N GLY A 44 -6.93 -14.81 -17.45
CA GLY A 44 -6.67 -14.77 -18.89
C GLY A 44 -7.37 -13.63 -19.64
N GLY A 45 -8.23 -12.85 -18.98
CA GLY A 45 -8.78 -11.61 -19.55
C GLY A 45 -7.72 -10.52 -19.71
N ASN A 46 -8.01 -9.49 -20.51
CA ASN A 46 -7.06 -8.39 -20.76
C ASN A 46 -6.55 -7.73 -19.45
N PRO A 47 -7.41 -7.35 -18.48
CA PRO A 47 -6.92 -6.82 -17.20
C PRO A 47 -6.05 -7.79 -16.40
N ASP A 48 -6.30 -9.11 -16.46
CA ASP A 48 -5.48 -10.11 -15.78
C ASP A 48 -4.07 -10.20 -16.37
N VAL A 49 -3.97 -10.32 -17.69
CA VAL A 49 -2.68 -10.44 -18.39
C VAL A 49 -1.81 -9.22 -18.14
N LEU A 50 -2.40 -8.02 -18.22
CA LEU A 50 -1.67 -6.78 -17.96
C LEU A 50 -1.33 -6.60 -16.48
N ALA A 51 -2.23 -6.98 -15.56
CA ALA A 51 -1.95 -6.93 -14.13
C ALA A 51 -0.78 -7.85 -13.75
N ARG A 52 -0.69 -9.06 -14.33
CA ARG A 52 0.43 -9.99 -14.09
C ARG A 52 1.75 -9.43 -14.59
N LEU A 53 1.75 -8.84 -15.79
CA LEU A 53 2.94 -8.18 -16.33
C LEU A 53 3.40 -7.02 -15.43
N LEU A 54 2.46 -6.22 -14.93
CA LEU A 54 2.76 -5.14 -13.99
C LEU A 54 3.27 -5.69 -12.65
N ALA A 55 2.64 -6.72 -12.11
CA ALA A 55 3.03 -7.34 -10.85
C ALA A 55 4.49 -7.81 -10.86
N ASP A 56 4.94 -8.44 -11.94
CA ASP A 56 6.34 -8.87 -12.10
C ASP A 56 7.30 -7.67 -12.08
N LYS A 57 6.97 -6.59 -12.80
CA LYS A 57 7.80 -5.38 -12.87
C LYS A 57 7.83 -4.60 -11.56
N LEU A 58 6.67 -4.44 -10.92
CA LEU A 58 6.53 -3.78 -9.63
C LEU A 58 7.25 -4.59 -8.55
N GLY A 59 7.13 -5.92 -8.57
CA GLY A 59 7.84 -6.79 -7.64
C GLY A 59 9.36 -6.65 -7.74
N ALA A 60 9.88 -6.58 -8.97
CA ALA A 60 11.31 -6.33 -9.21
C ALA A 60 11.75 -4.93 -8.77
N ALA A 61 10.92 -3.90 -8.96
CA ALA A 61 11.25 -2.51 -8.63
C ALA A 61 11.20 -2.23 -7.12
N PHE A 62 10.23 -2.80 -6.41
CA PHE A 62 9.96 -2.50 -5.01
C PHE A 62 10.44 -3.58 -4.04
N GLY A 63 10.95 -4.72 -4.53
CA GLY A 63 11.49 -5.79 -3.69
C GLY A 63 10.45 -6.52 -2.84
N ARG A 64 9.15 -6.31 -3.09
CA ARG A 64 8.04 -7.02 -2.43
C ARG A 64 7.09 -7.61 -3.46
N PRO A 65 6.39 -8.72 -3.13
CA PRO A 65 5.43 -9.31 -4.05
C PRO A 65 4.24 -8.40 -4.33
N PHE A 66 3.86 -8.30 -5.60
CA PHE A 66 2.56 -7.80 -6.05
C PHE A 66 1.74 -9.01 -6.50
N VAL A 67 0.63 -9.28 -5.83
CA VAL A 67 -0.16 -10.51 -6.04
C VAL A 67 -1.43 -10.17 -6.80
N VAL A 68 -1.61 -10.77 -7.97
CA VAL A 68 -2.80 -10.54 -8.80
C VAL A 68 -3.98 -11.33 -8.28
N GLU A 69 -5.09 -10.64 -8.06
CA GLU A 69 -6.37 -11.22 -7.64
C GLU A 69 -7.46 -10.88 -8.68
N ASN A 70 -8.07 -11.90 -9.26
CA ASN A 70 -9.13 -11.74 -10.26
C ASN A 70 -10.48 -11.54 -9.59
N VAL A 71 -11.09 -10.37 -9.79
CA VAL A 71 -12.42 -10.05 -9.27
C VAL A 71 -13.33 -9.63 -10.43
N PRO A 72 -13.93 -10.61 -11.15
CA PRO A 72 -14.91 -10.31 -12.19
C PRO A 72 -16.26 -9.88 -11.57
N GLY A 73 -17.04 -9.10 -12.34
CA GLY A 73 -18.42 -8.79 -12.00
C GLY A 73 -18.83 -7.36 -12.36
N ALA A 74 -20.07 -7.19 -12.83
CA ALA A 74 -20.69 -5.90 -13.15
C ALA A 74 -19.79 -4.93 -13.94
N GLY A 75 -19.06 -5.44 -14.95
CA GLY A 75 -18.16 -4.63 -15.77
C GLY A 75 -17.01 -3.96 -15.00
N GLY A 76 -16.58 -4.54 -13.87
CA GLY A 76 -15.49 -4.02 -13.02
C GLY A 76 -15.95 -3.21 -11.81
N VAL A 77 -17.26 -2.94 -11.67
CA VAL A 77 -17.84 -2.22 -10.52
C VAL A 77 -17.56 -2.91 -9.19
N VAL A 78 -17.56 -4.25 -9.16
CA VAL A 78 -17.30 -5.02 -7.93
C VAL A 78 -15.87 -4.79 -7.44
N ALA A 79 -14.89 -4.92 -8.34
CA ALA A 79 -13.48 -4.66 -8.05
C ALA A 79 -13.26 -3.21 -7.60
N ALA A 80 -13.85 -2.25 -8.31
CA ALA A 80 -13.72 -0.83 -8.00
C ALA A 80 -14.25 -0.51 -6.59
N ASN A 81 -15.40 -1.07 -6.20
CA ASN A 81 -15.95 -0.90 -4.86
C ASN A 81 -15.05 -1.49 -3.75
N ILE A 82 -14.40 -2.63 -4.01
CA ILE A 82 -13.48 -3.24 -3.04
C ILE A 82 -12.29 -2.31 -2.80
N VAL A 83 -11.69 -1.78 -3.86
CA VAL A 83 -10.51 -0.91 -3.75
C VAL A 83 -10.88 0.46 -3.17
N ALA A 84 -12.01 1.05 -3.58
CA ALA A 84 -12.49 2.31 -3.04
C ALA A 84 -12.73 2.29 -1.52
N LYS A 85 -13.05 1.12 -0.96
CA LYS A 85 -13.31 0.91 0.48
C LYS A 85 -12.11 0.34 1.23
N ALA A 86 -11.01 0.05 0.55
CA ALA A 86 -9.80 -0.48 1.17
C ALA A 86 -9.11 0.58 2.04
N ALA A 87 -8.22 0.13 2.92
CA ALA A 87 -7.34 1.05 3.64
C ALA A 87 -6.51 1.86 2.63
N PRO A 88 -6.39 3.19 2.80
CA PRO A 88 -5.63 4.04 1.90
C PRO A 88 -4.12 3.98 2.18
N ASP A 89 -3.56 2.77 2.32
CA ASP A 89 -2.15 2.51 2.61
C ASP A 89 -1.36 2.04 1.38
N GLY A 90 -2.02 1.95 0.22
CA GLY A 90 -1.42 1.54 -1.05
C GLY A 90 -1.21 0.04 -1.20
N HIS A 91 -1.62 -0.80 -0.25
CA HIS A 91 -1.45 -2.27 -0.36
C HIS A 91 -2.60 -2.99 -1.05
N VAL A 92 -3.65 -2.27 -1.42
CA VAL A 92 -4.73 -2.77 -2.27
C VAL A 92 -4.87 -1.79 -3.44
N LEU A 93 -4.43 -2.24 -4.61
CA LEU A 93 -4.46 -1.48 -5.86
C LEU A 93 -5.40 -2.17 -6.85
N MET A 94 -5.91 -1.43 -7.82
CA MET A 94 -6.69 -1.98 -8.94
C MET A 94 -5.95 -1.73 -10.25
N PHE A 95 -5.96 -2.70 -11.15
CA PHE A 95 -5.74 -2.41 -12.56
C PHE A 95 -6.90 -1.57 -13.08
N GLY A 96 -6.66 -0.29 -13.32
CA GLY A 96 -7.66 0.64 -13.82
C GLY A 96 -7.97 0.37 -15.29
N ASP A 97 -9.23 0.10 -15.60
CA ASP A 97 -9.73 -0.01 -16.98
C ASP A 97 -10.80 1.05 -17.27
N SER A 98 -11.05 1.29 -18.57
CA SER A 98 -12.04 2.28 -18.99
C SER A 98 -13.47 1.89 -18.61
N GLY A 99 -13.75 0.59 -18.49
CA GLY A 99 -15.05 0.08 -18.08
C GLY A 99 -15.43 0.54 -16.68
N SER A 100 -14.56 0.24 -15.71
CA SER A 100 -14.75 0.54 -14.29
C SER A 100 -14.57 2.02 -13.96
N LEU A 101 -13.62 2.73 -14.56
CA LEU A 101 -13.29 4.09 -14.13
C LEU A 101 -13.96 5.21 -14.95
N ALA A 102 -14.51 4.91 -16.13
CA ALA A 102 -15.11 5.93 -17.00
C ALA A 102 -16.51 5.55 -17.50
N ILE A 103 -16.67 4.39 -18.16
CA ILE A 103 -17.92 4.00 -18.81
C ILE A 103 -19.02 3.76 -17.77
N ASN A 104 -18.76 2.94 -16.75
CA ASN A 104 -19.76 2.65 -15.73
C ASN A 104 -20.17 3.92 -14.98
N PRO A 105 -19.26 4.77 -14.45
CA PRO A 105 -19.64 6.02 -13.79
C PRO A 105 -20.44 6.98 -14.68
N ALA A 106 -20.18 7.00 -15.99
CA ALA A 106 -20.93 7.82 -16.93
C ALA A 106 -22.36 7.30 -17.18
N LEU A 107 -22.55 5.98 -17.16
CA LEU A 107 -23.85 5.34 -17.40
C LEU A 107 -24.68 5.18 -16.13
N ASN A 108 -24.02 5.02 -14.98
CA ASN A 108 -24.64 4.82 -13.69
C ASN A 108 -23.96 5.70 -12.63
N PRO A 109 -24.59 6.80 -12.20
CA PRO A 109 -24.00 7.67 -11.18
C PRO A 109 -24.07 7.10 -9.76
N SER A 110 -24.79 5.99 -9.51
CA SER A 110 -24.98 5.39 -8.17
C SER A 110 -24.24 4.07 -7.97
N LEU A 111 -22.95 4.02 -8.33
CA LEU A 111 -22.12 2.81 -8.27
C LEU A 111 -21.49 2.51 -6.90
N GLY A 112 -21.61 3.42 -5.93
CA GLY A 112 -21.03 3.27 -4.60
C GLY A 112 -19.53 3.58 -4.50
N TYR A 113 -18.93 4.13 -5.56
CA TYR A 113 -17.60 4.73 -5.57
C TYR A 113 -17.57 5.96 -6.50
N ASP A 114 -16.64 6.86 -6.24
CA ASP A 114 -16.30 8.03 -7.06
C ASP A 114 -14.91 7.79 -7.68
N PRO A 115 -14.79 7.64 -9.02
CA PRO A 115 -13.53 7.29 -9.67
C PRO A 115 -12.44 8.34 -9.49
N ILE A 116 -12.79 9.59 -9.20
CA ILE A 116 -11.83 10.68 -8.99
C ILE A 116 -11.42 10.77 -7.53
N LYS A 117 -12.37 10.73 -6.60
CA LYS A 117 -12.07 10.91 -5.17
C LYS A 117 -11.45 9.68 -4.54
N ASP A 118 -11.98 8.50 -4.84
CA ASP A 118 -11.63 7.30 -4.09
C ASP A 118 -10.29 6.70 -4.54
N PHE A 119 -9.95 6.82 -5.82
CA PHE A 119 -8.71 6.26 -6.37
C PHE A 119 -7.50 7.20 -6.25
N HIS A 120 -7.73 8.51 -6.16
CA HIS A 120 -6.65 9.48 -5.88
C HIS A 120 -6.01 9.26 -4.51
N ARG A 121 -6.75 8.71 -3.54
CA ARG A 121 -6.24 8.45 -2.18
C ARG A 121 -5.27 7.26 -2.13
N SER A 122 -5.44 6.26 -2.99
CA SER A 122 -4.63 5.03 -3.01
C SER A 122 -3.15 5.23 -3.34
N LEU A 123 -2.76 6.42 -3.81
CA LEU A 123 -1.40 6.75 -4.28
C LEU A 123 -0.61 7.65 -3.30
N ARG A 124 -1.10 7.88 -2.08
CA ARG A 124 -0.36 8.62 -1.05
C ARG A 124 0.31 7.63 -0.12
N TRP A 125 1.57 7.34 -0.40
CA TRP A 125 2.49 6.53 0.42
C TRP A 125 3.86 7.17 0.40
#